data_AF-A0A139K708-F1
#
_entry.id   AF-A0A139K708-F1
#
_cell.length_a   1.000
_cell.length_b   1.000
_cell.length_c   1.000
_cell.angle_alpha   90.00
_cell.angle_beta   90.00
_cell.angle_gamma   90.00
#
_symmetry.space_group_name_H-M   'P 1'
#
loop_
_entity.id
_entity.type
_entity.pdbx_description
1 polymer ?
#
loop_
_entity_poly.entity_id
_entity_poly.type
_entity_poly.pdbx_seq_one_letter_code
_entity_poly.pdbx_strand_id
1 'polypeptide(L)'
;MIRYKKYQVTGEDSPLKGLWYARPVIEETFDIEKLAKHMSNHNTPYSSGVIKGVLADMVSCTKELILDGKNVKLDDLAIFSVGIVSKKGAQSAADFSLANNVKGLKLRARATGELSNAQINLDGQLKESSLYTVGGKAPDGSGSDGGSGGSDGNQGENPLG
;
A
#
# COMPACT_ATOMS: atom_id res chain seq x y z
N MET A 1 17.72 -1.67 2.96
CA MET A 1 17.44 -2.95 2.27
C MET A 1 16.07 -3.44 2.68
N ILE A 2 15.22 -3.74 1.70
CA ILE A 2 13.82 -4.17 1.90
C ILE A 2 13.81 -5.68 2.13
N ARG A 3 13.18 -6.11 3.24
CA ARG A 3 12.98 -7.54 3.52
C ARG A 3 11.71 -8.04 2.84
N TYR A 4 11.71 -9.26 2.32
CA TYR A 4 10.51 -9.90 1.77
C TYR A 4 10.27 -11.29 2.34
N LYS A 5 9.01 -11.75 2.31
CA LYS A 5 8.63 -13.16 2.56
C LYS A 5 8.00 -13.74 1.30
N LYS A 6 8.28 -15.02 1.04
CA LYS A 6 7.61 -15.78 -0.01
C LYS A 6 6.26 -16.26 0.51
N TYR A 7 5.24 -16.25 -0.33
CA TYR A 7 3.94 -16.86 -0.05
C TYR A 7 3.41 -17.54 -1.32
N GLN A 8 2.63 -18.60 -1.14
CA GLN A 8 1.97 -19.31 -2.23
C GLN A 8 0.49 -18.91 -2.27
N VAL A 9 -0.07 -18.71 -3.47
CA VAL A 9 -1.51 -18.51 -3.63
C VAL A 9 -2.22 -19.86 -3.52
N THR A 10 -3.16 -19.99 -2.59
CA THR A 10 -3.86 -21.27 -2.31
C THR A 10 -5.35 -21.25 -2.66
N GLY A 11 -5.92 -20.09 -3.01
CA GLY A 11 -7.35 -19.95 -3.32
C GLY A 11 -7.77 -20.85 -4.49
N GLU A 12 -8.86 -21.60 -4.31
CA GLU A 12 -9.23 -22.69 -5.21
C GLU A 12 -9.60 -22.24 -6.62
N ASP A 13 -10.32 -21.12 -6.74
CA ASP A 13 -10.78 -20.56 -8.02
C ASP A 13 -9.81 -19.51 -8.61
N SER A 14 -8.63 -19.36 -8.00
CA SER A 14 -7.65 -18.41 -8.49
C SER A 14 -6.88 -18.98 -9.68
N PRO A 15 -6.79 -18.28 -10.82
CA PRO A 15 -5.91 -18.68 -11.93
C PRO A 15 -4.42 -18.71 -11.53
N LEU A 16 -4.08 -18.19 -10.35
CA LEU A 16 -2.73 -18.11 -9.81
C LEU A 16 -2.46 -19.19 -8.74
N LYS A 17 -3.40 -20.11 -8.51
CA LYS A 17 -3.27 -21.18 -7.51
C LYS A 17 -1.97 -21.96 -7.72
N GLY A 18 -1.23 -22.18 -6.64
CA GLY A 18 0.04 -22.89 -6.63
C GLY A 18 1.26 -22.04 -6.97
N LEU A 19 1.09 -20.80 -7.45
CA LEU A 19 2.20 -19.90 -7.76
C LEU A 19 2.72 -19.18 -6.50
N TRP A 20 4.03 -18.91 -6.49
CA TRP A 20 4.74 -18.27 -5.39
C TRP A 20 5.06 -16.80 -5.72
N TYR A 21 4.90 -15.94 -4.73
CA TYR A 21 5.09 -14.49 -4.83
C TYR A 21 5.86 -13.97 -3.62
N ALA A 22 6.45 -12.78 -3.77
CA ALA A 22 7.10 -12.06 -2.67
C ALA A 22 6.17 -10.96 -2.14
N ARG A 23 6.14 -10.78 -0.81
CA ARG A 23 5.56 -9.60 -0.15
C ARG A 23 6.62 -8.89 0.69
N PRO A 24 6.69 -7.56 0.66
CA PRO A 24 7.56 -6.83 1.56
C PRO A 24 7.15 -7.10 3.02
N VAL A 25 8.14 -7.21 3.89
CA VAL A 25 7.94 -7.23 5.34
C VAL A 25 7.92 -5.79 5.82
N ILE A 26 6.75 -5.34 6.29
CA ILE A 26 6.59 -4.03 6.91
C ILE A 26 6.94 -4.15 8.39
N GLU A 27 8.00 -3.46 8.82
CA GLU A 27 8.48 -3.51 10.21
C GLU A 27 7.67 -2.59 11.12
N GLU A 28 7.40 -1.38 10.64
CA GLU A 28 6.67 -0.35 11.36
C GLU A 28 6.01 0.59 10.34
N THR A 29 4.93 1.25 10.77
CA THR A 29 4.33 2.37 10.04
C THR A 29 4.47 3.63 10.88
N PHE A 30 4.97 4.70 10.26
CA PHE A 30 5.10 6.01 10.88
C PHE A 30 3.86 6.85 10.55
N ASP A 31 3.17 7.31 11.60
CA ASP A 31 2.17 8.37 11.46
C ASP A 31 2.84 9.75 11.41
N ILE A 32 2.03 10.81 11.24
CA ILE A 32 2.53 12.20 11.17
C ILE A 32 3.30 12.59 12.44
N GLU A 33 2.90 12.09 13.61
CA GLU A 33 3.55 12.45 14.87
C GLU A 33 4.93 11.81 15.01
N LYS A 34 5.04 10.50 14.73
CA LYS A 34 6.32 9.80 14.69
C LYS A 34 7.24 10.39 13.63
N LEU A 35 6.71 10.68 12.43
CA LEU A 35 7.47 11.29 11.35
C LEU A 35 7.96 12.69 11.73
N ALA A 36 7.11 13.53 12.31
CA ALA A 36 7.49 14.88 12.74
C ALA A 36 8.59 14.86 13.80
N LYS A 37 8.52 13.93 14.77
CA LYS A 37 9.57 13.73 15.77
C LYS A 37 10.88 13.25 15.14
N HIS A 38 10.81 12.36 14.16
CA HIS A 38 11.99 11.94 13.42
C HIS A 38 12.62 13.14 12.68
N MET A 39 11.82 13.90 11.93
CA MET A 39 12.29 15.07 11.19
C MET A 39 12.97 16.12 12.08
N SER A 40 12.38 16.45 13.24
CA SER A 40 12.95 17.43 14.18
C SER A 40 14.31 17.02 14.73
N ASN A 41 14.63 15.73 14.75
CA ASN A 41 15.90 15.22 15.27
C ASN A 41 17.02 15.17 14.21
N HIS A 42 16.69 15.30 12.93
CA HIS A 42 17.64 15.08 11.84
C HIS A 42 17.91 16.33 11.00
N ASN A 43 16.86 17.01 10.53
CA ASN A 43 16.98 17.81 9.30
C ASN A 43 16.41 19.23 9.38
N THR A 44 15.85 19.65 10.52
CA THR A 44 15.17 20.95 10.59
C THR A 44 15.28 21.59 11.98
N PRO A 45 15.41 22.93 12.07
CA PRO A 45 15.40 23.64 13.35
C PRO A 45 13.99 23.70 13.98
N TYR A 46 12.95 23.26 13.28
CA TYR A 46 11.58 23.30 13.79
C TYR A 46 11.32 22.20 14.80
N SER A 47 10.54 22.52 15.85
CA SER A 47 10.07 21.53 16.81
C SER A 47 9.13 20.52 16.15
N SER A 48 9.04 19.33 16.73
CA SER A 48 8.11 18.29 16.26
C SER A 48 6.65 18.78 16.21
N GLY A 49 6.24 19.67 17.12
CA GLY A 49 4.91 20.27 17.13
C GLY A 49 4.63 21.13 15.89
N VAL A 50 5.60 21.97 15.49
CA VAL A 50 5.48 22.81 14.28
C VAL A 50 5.39 21.93 13.03
N ILE A 51 6.28 20.94 12.92
CA ILE A 51 6.30 20.03 11.76
C ILE A 51 5.00 19.25 11.65
N LYS A 52 4.48 18.72 12.77
CA LYS A 52 3.20 18.03 12.83
C LYS A 52 2.06 18.92 12.34
N GLY A 53 2.03 20.19 12.76
CA GLY A 53 1.04 21.16 12.30
C GLY A 53 1.08 21.36 10.79
N VAL A 54 2.26 21.64 10.23
CA VAL A 54 2.44 21.86 8.78
C VAL A 54 2.04 20.62 7.97
N LEU A 55 2.44 19.42 8.40
CA LEU A 55 2.06 18.18 7.72
C LEU A 55 0.56 17.89 7.80
N ALA A 56 -0.09 18.21 8.93
CA ALA A 56 -1.54 18.08 9.07
C ALA A 56 -2.29 19.06 8.15
N ASP A 57 -1.84 20.32 8.08
CA ASP A 57 -2.41 21.32 7.17
C ASP A 57 -2.22 20.90 5.71
N MET A 58 -1.03 20.40 5.35
CA MET A 58 -0.77 19.85 4.01
C MET A 58 -1.78 18.76 3.63
N VAL A 59 -2.12 17.85 4.53
CA VAL A 59 -3.15 16.81 4.28
C VAL A 59 -4.52 17.44 4.06
N SER A 60 -4.91 18.41 4.89
CA SER A 60 -6.19 19.12 4.77
C SER A 60 -6.30 19.88 3.45
N CYS A 61 -5.30 20.70 3.11
CA CYS A 61 -5.23 21.45 1.85
C CYS A 61 -5.21 20.52 0.64
N THR A 62 -4.50 19.39 0.71
CA THR A 62 -4.51 18.39 -0.37
C THR A 62 -5.92 17.85 -0.60
N LYS A 63 -6.65 17.49 0.47
CA LYS A 63 -8.03 17.01 0.37
C LYS A 63 -8.95 18.05 -0.28
N GLU A 64 -8.84 19.30 0.13
CA GLU A 64 -9.62 20.41 -0.45
C GLU A 64 -9.37 20.53 -1.96
N LEU A 65 -8.09 20.65 -2.35
CA LEU A 65 -7.71 20.90 -3.74
C LEU A 65 -8.06 19.73 -4.66
N ILE A 66 -7.90 18.48 -4.22
CA ILE A 66 -8.23 17.33 -5.07
C ILE A 66 -9.74 17.14 -5.24
N LEU A 67 -10.56 17.51 -4.24
CA LEU A 67 -12.02 17.48 -4.37
C LEU A 67 -12.52 18.61 -5.28
N ASP A 68 -11.74 19.67 -5.44
CA ASP A 68 -11.95 20.73 -6.43
C ASP A 68 -11.37 20.38 -7.83
N GLY A 69 -11.03 19.10 -8.06
CA GLY A 69 -10.57 18.61 -9.36
C GLY A 69 -9.13 18.99 -9.74
N LYS A 70 -8.36 19.57 -8.81
CA LYS A 70 -6.93 19.85 -9.00
C LYS A 70 -6.08 18.63 -8.65
N ASN A 71 -4.86 18.60 -9.17
CA ASN A 71 -3.84 17.64 -8.73
C ASN A 71 -2.84 18.37 -7.85
N VAL A 72 -2.46 17.77 -6.73
CA VAL A 72 -1.41 18.30 -5.85
C VAL A 72 -0.17 17.45 -6.05
N LYS A 73 0.93 18.08 -6.44
CA LYS A 73 2.24 17.43 -6.56
C LYS A 73 3.11 17.84 -5.38
N LEU A 74 3.62 16.87 -4.66
CA LEU A 74 4.82 17.04 -3.86
C LEU A 74 5.97 16.52 -4.71
N ASP A 75 6.87 17.43 -5.10
CA ASP A 75 8.01 17.10 -5.95
C ASP A 75 8.81 15.95 -5.34
N ASP A 76 9.31 15.09 -6.22
CA ASP A 76 10.10 13.90 -5.89
C ASP A 76 9.43 12.85 -4.99
N LEU A 77 8.15 13.03 -4.66
CA LEU A 77 7.36 12.11 -3.87
C LEU A 77 6.18 11.55 -4.66
N ALA A 78 5.13 12.35 -4.84
CA ALA A 78 3.89 11.86 -5.44
C ALA A 78 3.01 12.99 -5.99
N ILE A 79 2.20 12.61 -6.96
CA ILE A 79 1.05 13.38 -7.45
C ILE A 79 -0.22 12.76 -6.85
N PHE A 80 -0.93 13.55 -6.06
CA PHE A 80 -2.22 13.23 -5.45
C PHE A 80 -3.36 13.74 -6.33
N SER A 81 -4.34 12.87 -6.60
CA SER A 81 -5.53 13.21 -7.39
C SER A 81 -6.74 12.38 -6.97
N VAL A 82 -7.92 12.78 -7.43
CA VAL A 82 -9.12 11.93 -7.36
C VAL A 82 -9.12 10.94 -8.54
N GLY A 83 -9.47 9.69 -8.26
CA GLY A 83 -9.78 8.67 -9.25
C GLY A 83 -11.22 8.21 -9.15
N ILE A 84 -11.81 7.81 -10.28
CA ILE A 84 -13.15 7.21 -10.32
C ILE A 84 -13.01 5.69 -10.20
N VAL A 85 -13.81 5.10 -9.32
CA VAL A 85 -13.96 3.64 -9.20
C VAL A 85 -15.20 3.23 -9.99
N SER A 86 -14.99 2.52 -11.09
CA SER A 86 -16.08 2.02 -11.93
C SER A 86 -16.79 0.84 -11.28
N LYS A 87 -18.11 0.75 -11.49
CA LYS A 87 -18.94 -0.41 -11.13
C LYS A 87 -19.02 -1.39 -12.30
N LYS A 88 -19.32 -0.88 -13.50
CA LYS A 88 -19.37 -1.62 -14.78
C LYS A 88 -19.32 -0.66 -15.96
N GLY A 89 -18.89 -1.15 -17.12
CA GLY A 89 -18.98 -0.41 -18.38
C GLY A 89 -20.43 -0.25 -18.86
N ALA A 90 -20.69 0.81 -19.64
CA ALA A 90 -21.91 0.97 -20.43
C ALA A 90 -21.64 0.51 -21.87
N GLN A 91 -22.67 0.03 -22.59
CA GLN A 91 -22.53 -0.39 -24.00
C GLN A 91 -22.40 0.81 -24.95
N SER A 92 -22.98 1.95 -24.57
CA SER A 92 -22.84 3.22 -25.29
C SER A 92 -22.72 4.39 -24.31
N ALA A 93 -22.34 5.56 -24.83
CA ALA A 93 -22.32 6.79 -24.03
C ALA A 93 -23.73 7.23 -23.59
N ALA A 94 -24.76 6.95 -24.39
CA ALA A 94 -26.14 7.28 -24.06
C ALA A 94 -26.69 6.43 -22.90
N ASP A 95 -26.23 5.18 -22.77
CA ASP A 95 -26.62 4.27 -21.68
C ASP A 95 -25.87 4.55 -20.37
N PHE A 96 -24.88 5.44 -20.40
CA PHE A 96 -24.06 5.73 -19.24
C PHE A 96 -24.81 6.59 -18.22
N SER A 97 -24.74 6.20 -16.95
CA SER A 97 -25.14 7.05 -15.84
C SER A 97 -24.25 6.81 -14.62
N LEU A 98 -24.05 7.86 -13.81
CA LEU A 98 -23.23 7.76 -12.60
C LEU A 98 -23.72 6.64 -11.67
N ALA A 99 -25.04 6.55 -11.44
CA ALA A 99 -25.62 5.55 -10.54
C ALA A 99 -25.38 4.10 -11.00
N ASN A 100 -25.37 3.84 -12.31
CA ASN A 100 -25.23 2.48 -12.84
C ASN A 100 -23.78 2.09 -13.10
N ASN A 101 -22.90 3.06 -13.38
CA ASN A 101 -21.56 2.80 -13.90
C ASN A 101 -20.43 3.22 -12.95
N VAL A 102 -20.68 4.09 -11.97
CA VAL A 102 -19.69 4.56 -11.00
C VAL A 102 -20.00 4.00 -9.61
N LYS A 103 -19.01 3.37 -8.98
CA LYS A 103 -19.08 2.86 -7.60
C LYS A 103 -18.74 3.95 -6.58
N GLY A 104 -17.80 4.85 -6.93
CA GLY A 104 -17.39 5.93 -6.05
C GLY A 104 -16.10 6.58 -6.52
N LEU A 105 -15.48 7.34 -5.60
CA LEU A 105 -14.19 7.99 -5.81
C LEU A 105 -13.11 7.32 -4.95
N LYS A 106 -11.85 7.43 -5.36
CA LYS A 106 -10.68 6.99 -4.59
C LYS A 106 -9.58 8.05 -4.64
N LEU A 107 -8.76 8.11 -3.60
CA LEU A 107 -7.48 8.80 -3.69
C LEU A 107 -6.56 8.03 -4.63
N ARG A 108 -5.83 8.75 -5.49
CA ARG A 108 -4.70 8.23 -6.25
C ARG A 108 -3.46 8.97 -5.79
N ALA A 109 -2.41 8.22 -5.50
CA ALA A 109 -1.05 8.74 -5.33
C ALA A 109 -0.17 8.09 -6.39
N ARG A 110 0.49 8.89 -7.23
CA ARG A 110 1.39 8.41 -8.27
C ARG A 110 2.79 8.91 -7.99
N ALA A 111 3.73 7.99 -7.85
CA ALA A 111 5.13 8.30 -7.65
C ALA A 111 5.70 9.22 -8.76
N THR A 112 6.61 10.12 -8.40
CA THR A 112 7.28 11.06 -9.31
C THR A 112 8.69 11.38 -8.82
N GLY A 113 9.58 11.83 -9.71
CA GLY A 113 10.96 12.22 -9.38
C GLY A 113 11.75 11.10 -8.70
N GLU A 114 12.44 11.43 -7.61
CA GLU A 114 13.31 10.51 -6.86
C GLU A 114 12.59 9.27 -6.31
N LEU A 115 11.30 9.36 -6.00
CA LEU A 115 10.52 8.21 -5.57
C LEU A 115 9.77 7.51 -6.71
N SER A 116 10.07 7.83 -7.97
CA SER A 116 9.54 7.08 -9.12
C SER A 116 9.96 5.61 -9.10
N ASN A 117 9.15 4.74 -9.71
CA ASN A 117 9.45 3.30 -9.77
C ASN A 117 10.81 3.02 -10.42
N ALA A 118 11.20 3.81 -11.42
CA ALA A 118 12.50 3.66 -12.07
C ALA A 118 13.65 3.91 -11.08
N GLN A 119 13.57 4.99 -10.31
CA GLN A 119 14.59 5.36 -9.34
C GLN A 119 14.61 4.41 -8.13
N ILE A 120 13.44 4.08 -7.58
CA ILE A 120 13.34 3.09 -6.49
C ILE A 120 13.94 1.75 -6.88
N ASN A 121 13.79 1.30 -8.13
CA ASN A 121 14.37 0.04 -8.59
C ASN A 121 15.91 0.09 -8.72
N LEU A 122 16.50 1.27 -8.88
CA LEU A 122 17.96 1.45 -8.87
C LEU A 122 18.51 1.46 -7.43
N ASP A 123 17.80 2.11 -6.51
CA ASP A 123 18.25 2.27 -5.12
C ASP A 123 17.88 1.07 -4.22
N GLY A 124 16.83 0.34 -4.61
CA GLY A 124 16.25 -0.76 -3.87
C GLY A 124 17.11 -2.02 -3.88
N GLN A 125 17.27 -2.62 -2.70
CA GLN A 125 17.86 -3.95 -2.55
C GLN A 125 16.89 -4.86 -1.79
N LEU A 126 16.67 -6.06 -2.31
CA LEU A 126 15.79 -7.06 -1.70
C LEU A 126 16.61 -8.12 -0.96
N LYS A 127 16.14 -8.50 0.23
CA LYS A 127 16.64 -9.66 0.96
C LYS A 127 15.50 -10.49 1.51
N GLU A 128 15.61 -11.80 1.35
CA GLU A 128 14.64 -12.71 1.95
C GLU A 128 14.74 -12.60 3.48
N SER A 129 13.61 -12.36 4.14
CA SER A 129 13.52 -12.43 5.59
C SER A 129 13.68 -13.90 5.97
N SER A 130 14.71 -14.22 6.74
CA SER A 130 14.76 -15.51 7.43
C SER A 130 13.50 -15.67 8.29
N LEU A 131 12.88 -16.84 8.25
CA LEU A 131 11.91 -17.22 9.26
C LEU A 131 12.61 -17.13 10.62
N TYR A 132 12.01 -16.43 11.58
CA TYR A 132 12.41 -16.54 12.97
C TYR A 132 11.94 -17.93 13.43
N THR A 133 12.79 -18.95 13.30
CA THR A 133 12.58 -20.24 13.99
C THR A 133 12.85 -20.01 15.47
N VAL A 134 11.82 -19.63 16.22
CA VAL A 134 11.86 -19.73 17.68
C VAL A 134 11.77 -21.22 18.04
N GLY A 135 12.87 -21.79 18.52
CA GLY A 135 12.89 -23.10 19.17
C GLY A 135 12.99 -24.27 18.19
N GLY A 136 14.10 -25.01 18.29
CA GLY A 136 14.39 -26.13 17.42
C GLY A 136 13.35 -27.26 17.49
N LYS A 137 13.01 -27.79 16.32
CA LYS A 137 12.74 -29.22 16.16
C LYS A 137 13.17 -29.63 14.76
N ALA A 138 14.04 -30.64 14.71
CA ALA A 138 14.52 -31.31 13.51
C ALA A 138 13.33 -32.01 12.77
N PRO A 139 13.50 -32.43 11.50
CA PRO A 139 12.40 -32.91 10.69
C PRO A 139 12.00 -34.31 11.15
N ASP A 140 10.71 -34.55 11.36
CA ASP A 140 10.07 -35.81 10.98
C ASP A 140 8.54 -35.81 11.18
N GLY A 141 7.87 -36.36 10.17
CA GLY A 141 6.80 -37.37 10.34
C GLY A 141 5.55 -37.08 11.17
N SER A 142 4.42 -37.10 10.44
CA SER A 142 3.10 -37.65 10.83
C SER A 142 2.14 -36.85 11.74
N GLY A 143 0.87 -36.77 11.29
CA GLY A 143 -0.30 -36.95 12.17
C GLY A 143 -1.25 -35.75 12.40
N SER A 144 -2.34 -35.72 11.62
CA SER A 144 -3.75 -35.33 11.88
C SER A 144 -4.19 -34.25 12.90
N ASP A 145 -5.19 -33.50 12.39
CA ASP A 145 -6.43 -32.99 13.00
C ASP A 145 -6.46 -31.85 14.05
N GLY A 146 -7.34 -30.88 13.77
CA GLY A 146 -7.95 -30.00 14.78
C GLY A 146 -8.18 -28.57 14.32
N GLY A 147 -9.43 -28.21 13.99
CA GLY A 147 -9.84 -26.96 13.36
C GLY A 147 -10.13 -25.75 14.27
N SER A 148 -10.79 -24.76 13.64
CA SER A 148 -11.26 -23.44 14.11
C SER A 148 -10.17 -22.39 14.32
N GLY A 149 -10.25 -21.17 13.79
CA GLY A 149 -11.33 -20.44 13.14
C GLY A 149 -10.97 -18.95 13.27
N GLY A 150 -10.96 -18.21 12.16
CA GLY A 150 -10.54 -16.81 12.15
C GLY A 150 -10.63 -16.25 10.73
N SER A 151 -11.87 -16.09 10.26
CA SER A 151 -12.19 -15.38 9.03
C SER A 151 -11.94 -13.90 9.25
N ASP A 152 -11.02 -13.30 8.50
CA ASP A 152 -11.08 -11.88 8.16
C ASP A 152 -10.19 -11.56 6.96
N GLY A 153 -10.78 -10.91 5.97
CA GLY A 153 -10.04 -10.27 4.88
C GLY A 153 -10.14 -10.97 3.54
N ASN A 154 -11.35 -10.97 2.97
CA ASN A 154 -11.57 -10.99 1.52
C ASN A 154 -10.69 -9.90 0.85
N GLN A 155 -9.47 -10.28 0.45
CA GLN A 155 -8.62 -9.48 -0.42
C GLN A 155 -8.39 -10.27 -1.69
N GLY A 156 -9.36 -10.18 -2.60
CA GLY A 156 -9.16 -10.39 -4.03
C GLY A 156 -8.25 -9.31 -4.63
N GLU A 157 -7.13 -9.03 -3.98
CA GLU A 157 -6.07 -8.20 -4.53
C GLU A 157 -5.29 -9.07 -5.50
N ASN A 158 -5.35 -8.70 -6.77
CA ASN A 158 -4.51 -9.26 -7.81
C ASN A 158 -3.03 -9.10 -7.36
N PRO A 159 -2.27 -10.18 -7.16
CA PRO A 159 -0.86 -10.08 -6.76
C PRO A 159 0.03 -9.46 -7.84
N LEU A 160 -0.54 -9.14 -9.01
CA LEU A 160 0.09 -8.41 -10.10
C LEU A 160 -0.31 -6.92 -10.18
N GLY A 161 -1.19 -6.44 -9.29
CA GLY A 161 -1.70 -5.06 -9.26
C GLY A 161 -3.13 -4.88 -9.81
#